data_AF-A0A961TZD5-F1
#
_entry.id   AF-A0A961TZD5-F1
#
_cell.length_a   1.000
_cell.length_b   1.000
_cell.length_c   1.000
_cell.angle_alpha   90.00
_cell.angle_beta   90.00
_cell.angle_gamma   90.00
#
_symmetry.space_group_name_H-M   'P 1'
#
loop_
_entity.id
_entity.type
_entity.pdbx_description
1 polymer ?
#
loop_
_entity_poly.entity_id
_entity_poly.type
_entity_poly.pdbx_seq_one_letter_code
_entity_poly.pdbx_strand_id
1 'polypeptide(L)'
;IGMMLLLVSSTLLFLVEGPYQPEDFGSIPRAMWWSVATLTTVGYGDVHPITPIGKILAGITAVTGIGVIAMPTGILAAAFSNAIQRQHEERERHRAEHSHSPVEVRTGQKPPAGGIAHGRDESG
;
A
#
# COMPACT_ATOMS: atom_id res chain seq x y z
N ILE A 1 -9.74 9.57 14.30
CA ILE A 1 -10.56 8.37 14.59
C ILE A 1 -9.92 7.53 15.71
N GLY A 2 -8.68 7.05 15.54
CA GLY A 2 -7.99 6.27 16.60
C GLY A 2 -7.94 6.97 17.98
N MET A 3 -7.59 8.26 18.03
CA MET A 3 -7.58 9.03 19.28
C MET A 3 -8.98 9.14 19.93
N MET A 4 -10.04 9.33 19.15
CA MET A 4 -11.40 9.37 19.68
C MET A 4 -11.81 8.01 20.24
N LEU A 5 -11.49 6.91 19.54
CA LEU A 5 -11.78 5.56 20.03
C LEU A 5 -11.02 5.24 21.31
N LEU A 6 -9.76 5.67 21.42
CA LEU A 6 -8.97 5.55 22.65
C LEU A 6 -9.66 6.23 23.82
N LEU A 7 -10.02 7.51 23.67
CA LEU A 7 -10.67 8.26 24.74
C LEU A 7 -12.04 7.66 25.10
N VAL A 8 -12.87 7.35 24.10
CA VAL A 8 -14.21 6.77 24.33
C VAL A 8 -14.12 5.40 25.01
N SER A 9 -13.28 4.49 24.50
CA SER A 9 -13.08 3.17 25.11
C SER A 9 -12.58 3.27 26.55
N SER A 10 -11.60 4.15 26.80
CA SER A 10 -11.02 4.36 28.13
C SER A 10 -12.05 4.91 29.12
N THR A 11 -12.84 5.89 28.71
CA THR A 11 -13.90 6.46 29.55
C THR A 11 -15.01 5.45 29.83
N LEU A 12 -15.47 4.71 28.82
CA LEU A 12 -16.51 3.69 29.01
C LEU A 12 -16.05 2.58 29.95
N LEU A 13 -14.80 2.10 29.80
CA LEU A 13 -14.26 1.07 30.68
C LEU A 13 -13.99 1.60 32.08
N PHE A 14 -13.51 2.84 32.25
CA PHE A 14 -13.43 3.47 33.56
C PHE A 14 -14.79 3.50 34.27
N LEU A 15 -15.86 3.86 33.55
CA LEU A 15 -17.21 3.93 34.14
C LEU A 15 -17.76 2.55 34.51
N VAL A 16 -17.49 1.53 33.70
CA VAL A 16 -18.04 0.18 33.89
C VAL A 16 -17.20 -0.67 34.83
N GLU A 17 -15.87 -0.62 34.71
CA GLU A 17 -14.93 -1.46 35.46
C GLU A 17 -14.31 -0.74 36.66
N GLY A 18 -14.26 0.59 36.68
CA GLY A 18 -13.65 1.35 37.77
C GLY A 18 -14.15 0.98 39.18
N PRO A 19 -15.45 0.72 39.40
CA PRO A 19 -15.96 0.25 40.69
C PRO A 19 -15.52 -1.17 41.08
N TYR A 20 -15.21 -2.02 40.10
CA TYR A 20 -14.89 -3.44 40.31
C TYR A 20 -13.39 -3.73 40.29
N GLN A 21 -12.62 -2.90 39.57
CA GLN A 21 -11.19 -3.00 39.37
C GLN A 21 -10.53 -1.62 39.55
N PRO A 22 -10.52 -1.03 40.76
CA PRO A 22 -9.99 0.31 40.99
C PRO A 22 -8.47 0.42 40.82
N GLU A 23 -7.74 -0.69 40.93
CA GLU A 23 -6.29 -0.76 40.70
C GLU A 23 -5.96 -0.57 39.21
N ASP A 24 -6.75 -1.19 38.33
CA ASP A 24 -6.48 -1.24 36.89
C ASP A 24 -7.31 -0.24 36.07
N PHE A 25 -8.55 0.02 36.48
CA PHE A 25 -9.51 0.88 35.80
C PHE A 25 -9.96 2.08 36.65
N GLY A 26 -9.31 2.36 37.80
CA GLY A 26 -9.72 3.46 38.68
C GLY A 26 -9.34 4.87 38.19
N SER A 27 -8.77 5.03 37.00
CA SER A 27 -8.62 6.33 36.36
C SER A 27 -8.58 6.20 34.84
N ILE A 28 -8.99 7.26 34.13
CA ILE A 28 -9.03 7.26 32.65
C ILE A 28 -7.65 6.92 32.04
N PRO A 29 -6.51 7.46 32.52
CA PRO A 29 -5.19 7.09 31.97
C PRO A 29 -4.85 5.60 32.15
N ARG A 30 -5.28 4.97 33.24
CA ARG A 30 -5.07 3.53 33.45
C ARG A 30 -5.93 2.69 32.50
N ALA A 31 -7.20 3.05 32.32
CA ALA A 31 -8.06 2.45 31.29
C ALA A 31 -7.54 2.70 29.86
N MET A 32 -6.81 3.80 29.65
CA MET A 32 -6.18 4.13 28.38
C MET A 32 -5.04 3.20 28.04
N TRP A 33 -4.25 2.75 29.02
CA TRP A 33 -3.22 1.72 28.80
C TRP A 33 -3.83 0.46 28.17
N TRP A 34 -4.90 -0.06 28.76
CA TRP A 34 -5.63 -1.20 28.22
C TRP A 34 -6.15 -0.94 26.80
N SER A 35 -6.74 0.25 26.58
CA SER A 35 -7.30 0.62 25.27
C SER A 35 -6.21 0.73 24.19
N VAL A 36 -5.01 1.24 24.54
CA VAL A 36 -3.85 1.28 23.64
C VAL A 36 -3.40 -0.13 23.29
N ALA A 37 -3.18 -1.00 24.28
CA ALA A 37 -2.73 -2.37 24.06
C ALA A 37 -3.72 -3.17 23.21
N THR A 38 -5.03 -2.94 23.40
CA THR A 38 -6.09 -3.62 22.64
C THR A 38 -6.24 -3.08 21.22
N LEU A 39 -6.29 -1.75 21.05
CA LEU A 39 -6.48 -1.14 19.72
C LEU A 39 -5.28 -1.35 18.79
N THR A 40 -4.09 -1.47 19.36
CA THR A 40 -2.86 -1.83 18.62
C THR A 40 -2.70 -3.34 18.43
N THR A 41 -3.67 -4.14 18.87
CA THR A 41 -3.68 -5.61 18.79
C THR A 41 -2.56 -6.32 19.55
N VAL A 42 -1.87 -5.61 20.47
CA VAL A 42 -0.81 -6.18 21.31
C VAL A 42 -1.40 -7.10 22.38
N GLY A 43 -2.40 -6.62 23.12
CA GLY A 43 -3.17 -7.43 24.07
C GLY A 43 -2.34 -8.17 25.11
N TYR A 44 -1.53 -7.46 25.91
CA TYR A 44 -0.66 -8.06 26.94
C TYR A 44 -1.38 -9.00 27.90
N GLY A 45 -2.67 -8.75 28.19
CA GLY A 45 -3.48 -9.56 29.10
C GLY A 45 -3.21 -9.32 30.58
N ASP A 46 -2.34 -8.36 30.90
CA ASP A 46 -2.07 -7.84 32.25
C ASP A 46 -3.31 -7.24 32.90
N VAL A 47 -4.10 -6.50 32.12
CA VAL A 47 -5.35 -5.88 32.53
C VAL A 47 -6.45 -6.32 31.56
N HIS A 48 -7.66 -6.58 32.07
CA HIS A 48 -8.83 -6.85 31.22
C HIS A 48 -10.15 -6.61 31.96
N PRO A 49 -11.23 -6.21 31.26
CA PRO A 49 -12.54 -6.06 31.88
C PRO A 49 -13.09 -7.40 32.37
N ILE A 50 -13.60 -7.43 33.59
CA ILE A 50 -14.16 -8.64 34.20
C ILE A 50 -15.69 -8.66 34.14
N THR A 51 -16.32 -7.49 34.04
CA THR A 51 -17.79 -7.39 34.01
C THR A 51 -18.36 -7.87 32.67
N PRO A 52 -19.60 -8.40 32.65
CA PRO A 52 -20.24 -8.81 31.40
C PRO A 52 -20.36 -7.67 30.38
N ILE A 53 -20.71 -6.46 30.86
CA ILE A 53 -20.83 -5.27 30.02
C ILE A 53 -19.46 -4.83 29.50
N GLY A 54 -18.44 -4.81 30.37
CA GLY A 54 -17.08 -4.46 30.00
C GLY A 54 -16.49 -5.41 28.94
N LYS A 55 -16.81 -6.71 29.01
CA LYS A 55 -16.41 -7.69 27.99
C LYS A 55 -17.05 -7.43 26.62
N ILE A 56 -18.32 -7.04 26.60
CA ILE A 56 -19.00 -6.65 25.34
C ILE A 56 -18.33 -5.40 24.75
N LEU A 57 -18.09 -4.38 25.57
CA LEU A 57 -17.41 -3.16 25.14
C LEU A 57 -16.00 -3.46 24.63
N ALA A 58 -15.26 -4.32 25.32
CA ALA A 58 -13.93 -4.74 24.88
C ALA A 58 -13.95 -5.47 23.53
N GLY A 59 -14.95 -6.33 23.30
CA GLY A 59 -15.14 -6.99 22.01
C GLY A 59 -15.38 -5.98 20.88
N ILE A 60 -16.24 -4.99 21.10
CA ILE A 60 -16.49 -3.91 20.13
C ILE A 60 -15.22 -3.09 19.87
N THR A 61 -14.48 -2.72 20.92
CA THR A 61 -13.21 -2.00 20.79
C THR A 61 -12.20 -2.80 19.97
N ALA A 62 -12.05 -4.11 20.22
CA ALA A 62 -11.12 -4.97 19.50
C ALA A 62 -11.45 -5.05 18.00
N VAL A 63 -12.72 -5.26 17.64
CA VAL A 63 -13.16 -5.28 16.23
C VAL A 63 -12.93 -3.93 15.55
N THR A 64 -13.21 -2.84 16.26
CA THR A 64 -13.01 -1.48 15.72
C THR A 64 -11.52 -1.17 15.51
N GLY A 65 -10.64 -1.68 16.38
CA GLY A 65 -9.18 -1.52 16.24
C GLY A 65 -8.64 -2.05 14.91
N ILE A 66 -9.13 -3.22 14.48
CA ILE A 66 -8.79 -3.79 13.17
C ILE A 66 -9.23 -2.84 12.04
N GLY A 67 -10.43 -2.27 12.14
CA GLY A 67 -10.94 -1.29 11.17
C GLY A 67 -10.09 -0.02 11.08
N VAL A 68 -9.51 0.45 12.20
CA VAL A 68 -8.61 1.61 12.22
C VAL A 68 -7.30 1.31 11.47
N ILE A 69 -6.74 0.11 11.62
CA ILE A 69 -5.50 -0.30 10.94
C ILE A 69 -5.76 -0.59 9.45
N ALA A 70 -6.97 -1.03 9.09
CA ALA A 70 -7.33 -1.33 7.70
C ALA A 70 -7.30 -0.10 6.79
N MET A 71 -7.71 1.08 7.27
CA MET A 71 -7.72 2.31 6.46
C MET A 71 -6.34 2.74 5.94
N PRO A 72 -5.32 2.99 6.80
CA PRO A 72 -4.00 3.39 6.32
C PRO A 72 -3.34 2.29 5.48
N THR A 73 -3.54 1.01 5.85
CA THR A 73 -3.09 -0.14 5.06
C THR A 73 -3.70 -0.13 3.65
N GLY A 74 -5.00 0.11 3.53
CA GLY A 74 -5.70 0.20 2.25
C GLY A 74 -5.21 1.35 1.37
N ILE A 75 -4.97 2.53 1.97
CA ILE A 75 -4.40 3.69 1.26
C ILE A 75 -3.00 3.35 0.72
N LEU A 76 -2.14 2.75 1.54
CA LEU A 76 -0.79 2.33 1.14
C LEU A 76 -0.82 1.27 0.04
N ALA A 77 -1.69 0.26 0.17
CA ALA A 77 -1.85 -0.79 -0.84
C ALA A 77 -2.30 -0.20 -2.19
N ALA A 78 -3.25 0.74 -2.19
CA ALA A 78 -3.69 1.43 -3.40
C ALA A 78 -2.56 2.27 -4.01
N ALA A 79 -1.77 2.96 -3.19
CA ALA A 79 -0.62 3.73 -3.67
C ALA A 79 0.43 2.85 -4.35
N PHE A 80 0.76 1.70 -3.76
CA PHE A 80 1.68 0.74 -4.37
C PHE A 80 1.12 0.12 -5.65
N SER A 81 -0.16 -0.27 -5.65
CA SER A 81 -0.83 -0.82 -6.84
C SER A 81 -0.78 0.18 -8.00
N ASN A 82 -1.10 1.46 -7.74
CA ASN A 82 -1.03 2.52 -8.73
C ASN A 82 0.41 2.76 -9.23
N ALA A 83 1.41 2.72 -8.34
CA ALA A 83 2.81 2.90 -8.73
C ALA A 83 3.30 1.76 -9.64
N ILE A 84 2.95 0.51 -9.31
CA ILE A 84 3.29 -0.67 -10.12
C ILE A 84 2.62 -0.57 -11.48
N GLN A 85 1.32 -0.25 -11.53
CA GLN A 85 0.57 -0.12 -12.77
C GLN A 85 1.19 0.93 -13.71
N ARG A 86 1.57 2.09 -13.19
CA ARG A 86 2.25 3.13 -13.98
C ARG A 86 3.58 2.66 -14.57
N GLN A 87 4.39 1.92 -13.80
CA GLN A 87 5.65 1.36 -14.30
C GLN A 87 5.43 0.34 -15.42
N HIS A 88 4.37 -0.47 -15.37
CA HIS A 88 4.02 -1.39 -16.45
C HIS A 88 3.64 -0.63 -17.73
N GLU A 89 2.78 0.38 -17.61
CA GLU A 89 2.36 1.22 -18.74
C GLU A 89 3.53 1.96 -19.40
N GLU A 90 4.46 2.51 -18.60
CA GLU A 90 5.68 3.16 -19.11
C GLU A 90 6.58 2.19 -19.89
N ARG A 91 6.75 0.96 -19.39
CA ARG A 91 7.54 -0.08 -20.08
C ARG A 91 6.88 -0.51 -21.39
N GLU A 92 5.57 -0.63 -21.41
CA GLU A 92 4.82 -0.97 -22.64
C GLU A 92 4.93 0.12 -23.68
N ARG A 93 4.83 1.40 -23.29
CA ARG A 93 5.05 2.55 -24.18
C ARG A 93 6.45 2.57 -24.77
N HIS A 94 7.48 2.40 -23.95
CA HIS A 94 8.87 2.33 -24.43
C HIS A 94 9.10 1.17 -25.40
N ARG A 95 8.45 0.02 -25.17
CA ARG A 95 8.53 -1.14 -26.07
C ARG A 95 7.80 -0.88 -27.40
N ALA A 96 6.63 -0.26 -27.36
CA ALA A 96 5.87 0.10 -28.55
C ALA A 96 6.62 1.12 -29.42
N GLU A 97 7.26 2.12 -28.81
CA GLU A 97 8.10 3.10 -29.52
C GLU A 97 9.32 2.44 -30.20
N HIS A 98 10.02 1.54 -29.51
CA HIS A 98 11.17 0.83 -30.10
C HIS A 98 10.78 -0.16 -31.20
N SER A 99 9.56 -0.70 -31.16
CA SER A 99 9.06 -1.60 -32.21
C SER A 99 8.62 -0.85 -33.47
N HIS A 100 8.38 0.46 -33.40
CA HIS A 100 7.89 1.27 -34.53
C HIS A 100 8.96 2.12 -35.23
N SER A 101 10.23 2.07 -34.79
CA SER A 101 11.34 2.52 -35.64
C SER A 101 11.35 1.67 -36.90
N PRO A 102 11.16 2.24 -38.11
CA PRO A 102 11.30 1.48 -39.33
C PRO A 102 12.72 0.92 -39.33
N VAL A 103 12.83 -0.40 -39.25
CA VAL A 103 14.04 -1.09 -39.68
C VAL A 103 14.18 -0.72 -41.14
N GLU A 104 14.95 0.34 -41.41
CA GLU A 104 15.29 0.74 -42.76
C GLU A 104 15.95 -0.47 -43.41
N VAL A 105 15.19 -1.03 -44.35
CA VAL A 105 15.38 -2.34 -44.94
C VAL A 105 16.70 -2.34 -45.70
N ARG A 106 17.75 -2.77 -45.01
CA ARG A 106 19.04 -3.08 -45.61
C ARG A 106 18.93 -4.43 -46.32
N THR A 107 18.10 -4.54 -47.36
CA THR A 107 18.18 -5.68 -48.29
C THR A 107 17.60 -5.34 -49.67
N GLY A 108 18.50 -5.12 -50.63
CA GLY A 108 18.30 -5.64 -52.00
C GLY A 108 17.79 -4.67 -53.08
N GLN A 109 18.68 -3.84 -53.63
CA GLN A 109 18.63 -3.54 -55.07
C GLN A 109 19.91 -4.06 -55.73
N LYS A 110 19.71 -5.04 -56.61
CA LYS A 110 20.64 -5.90 -57.37
C LYS A 110 21.60 -5.10 -58.28
N PRO A 111 22.84 -5.55 -58.54
CA PRO A 111 23.73 -4.92 -59.51
C PRO A 111 23.41 -5.40 -60.94
N PRO A 112 23.35 -4.49 -61.94
CA PRO A 112 23.60 -4.83 -63.34
C PRO A 112 24.91 -4.15 -63.77
N ALA A 113 25.93 -4.95 -64.08
CA ALA A 113 26.26 -5.46 -65.42
C ALA A 113 27.22 -4.49 -66.14
N GLY A 114 28.41 -5.02 -66.47
CA GLY A 114 29.55 -4.25 -66.92
C GLY A 114 29.33 -3.42 -68.17
N GLY A 115 30.04 -2.29 -68.21
CA GLY A 115 30.43 -1.59 -69.42
C GLY A 115 31.92 -1.32 -69.32
N ILE A 116 32.71 -2.20 -69.93
CA ILE A 116 34.12 -1.92 -70.21
C ILE A 116 34.15 -0.81 -71.25
N ALA A 117 34.55 0.39 -70.84
CA ALA A 117 35.02 1.42 -71.77
C ALA A 117 36.56 1.37 -71.75
N HIS A 118 37.10 0.47 -72.57
CA HIS A 118 38.51 0.45 -72.94
C HIS A 118 38.61 0.73 -74.44
N GLY A 119 39.38 1.76 -74.77
CA GLY A 119 39.75 2.14 -76.12
C GLY A 119 38.83 3.21 -76.71
N ARG A 120 39.31 4.17 -77.47
CA ARG A 120 40.64 4.44 -78.01
C ARG A 120 40.52 5.83 -78.71
N ASP A 121 41.65 6.52 -78.88
CA ASP A 121 41.98 7.49 -79.95
C ASP A 121 40.86 8.19 -80.74
N GLU A 122 40.91 9.54 -80.85
CA GLU A 122 40.84 10.37 -82.09
C GLU A 122 41.25 11.83 -81.68
N SER A 123 42.51 12.27 -81.85
CA SER A 123 43.03 13.12 -82.94
C SER A 123 42.21 14.39 -83.26
N GLY A 124 42.81 15.56 -82.98
CA GLY A 124 42.33 16.89 -83.40
C GLY A 124 43.10 18.02 -82.73
#